data_AF-A0A7S3H0L3-F1
#
_entry.id   AF-A0A7S3H0L3-F1
#
_cell.length_a   1.000
_cell.length_b   1.000
_cell.length_c   1.000
_cell.angle_alpha   90.00
_cell.angle_beta   90.00
_cell.angle_gamma   90.00
#
_symmetry.space_group_name_H-M   'P 1'
#
loop_
_entity.id
_entity.type
_entity.pdbx_description
1 polymer ?
#
loop_
_entity_poly.entity_id
_entity_poly.type
_entity_poly.pdbx_seq_one_letter_code
_entity_poly.pdbx_strand_id
1 'polypeptide(L)'
;IKLLSRSHDKHVLLLTIHHAVIDGFSIQLLLQDLSRFYAAVTSGKHLPVVEAPSYHAFVDFERHLVSTRDKAAHRFWSNSVQGWQSGPHALVNMPVLKA
;
A
#
# COMPACT_ATOMS: atom_id res chain seq x y z
N ILE A 1 2.14 17.83 -4.51
CA ILE A 1 0.67 18.04 -4.44
C ILE A 1 0.35 19.32 -5.21
N LYS A 2 -0.61 19.31 -6.14
CA LYS A 2 -1.06 20.51 -6.86
C LYS A 2 -2.58 20.55 -6.88
N LEU A 3 -3.16 21.73 -6.69
CA LEU A 3 -4.59 21.99 -6.88
C LEU A 3 -4.75 22.87 -8.12
N LEU A 4 -5.53 22.41 -9.09
CA LEU A 4 -5.78 23.10 -10.35
C LEU A 4 -7.23 23.59 -10.37
N SER A 5 -7.45 24.88 -10.59
CA SER A 5 -8.79 25.45 -10.70
C SER A 5 -9.22 25.50 -12.16
N ARG A 6 -10.41 24.97 -12.45
CA ARG A 6 -11.03 25.03 -13.79
C ARG A 6 -12.11 26.11 -13.88
N SER A 7 -12.81 26.37 -12.77
CA SER A 7 -13.80 27.44 -12.57
C SER A 7 -13.90 27.73 -11.06
N HIS A 8 -14.82 28.61 -10.65
CA HIS A 8 -15.03 28.93 -9.23
C HIS A 8 -15.44 27.71 -8.38
N ASP A 9 -16.16 26.76 -8.98
CA ASP A 9 -16.78 25.60 -8.35
C ASP A 9 -16.15 24.25 -8.73
N LYS A 10 -15.12 24.26 -9.60
CA LYS A 10 -14.49 23.03 -10.11
C LYS A 10 -12.98 23.08 -9.94
N HIS A 11 -12.47 22.11 -9.19
CA HIS A 11 -11.06 21.93 -8.95
C HIS A 11 -10.63 20.49 -9.22
N VAL A 12 -9.36 20.31 -9.58
CA VAL A 12 -8.70 19.01 -9.72
C VAL A 12 -7.53 18.96 -8.76
N LEU A 13 -7.53 17.97 -7.86
CA LEU A 13 -6.40 17.69 -6.99
C LEU A 13 -5.47 16.67 -7.66
N LEU A 14 -4.24 17.07 -7.93
CA LEU A 14 -3.18 16.20 -8.43
C LEU A 14 -2.26 15.78 -7.28
N LEU A 15 -2.33 14.49 -6.95
CA LEU A 15 -1.45 13.82 -6.00
C LEU A 15 -0.43 12.98 -6.78
N THR A 16 0.86 13.21 -6.51
CA THR A 16 1.96 12.42 -7.08
C THR A 16 2.68 11.79 -5.90
N ILE A 17 2.70 10.47 -5.86
CA ILE A 17 3.28 9.68 -4.77
C ILE A 17 4.13 8.59 -5.41
N HIS A 18 5.33 8.36 -4.88
CA HIS A 18 6.19 7.30 -5.36
C HIS A 18 5.63 5.94 -4.94
N HIS A 19 5.48 4.98 -5.86
CA HIS A 19 4.86 3.68 -5.57
C HIS A 19 5.64 2.86 -4.52
N ALA A 20 6.92 3.15 -4.29
CA ALA A 20 7.68 2.47 -3.22
C ALA A 20 7.16 2.79 -1.80
N VAL A 21 6.37 3.85 -1.60
CA VAL A 21 5.83 4.25 -0.29
C VAL A 21 4.32 4.10 -0.19
N ILE A 22 3.66 3.58 -1.23
CA ILE A 22 2.21 3.41 -1.28
C ILE A 22 1.84 2.23 -2.16
N ASP A 23 0.80 1.50 -1.78
CA ASP A 23 0.24 0.38 -2.53
C ASP A 23 -1.25 0.64 -2.84
N GLY A 24 -1.89 -0.32 -3.51
CA GLY A 24 -3.30 -0.22 -3.88
C GLY A 24 -4.26 -0.13 -2.69
N PHE A 25 -3.85 -0.61 -1.51
CA PHE A 25 -4.68 -0.58 -0.31
C PHE A 25 -4.56 0.75 0.44
N SER A 26 -3.32 1.21 0.67
CA SER A 26 -3.00 2.44 1.39
C SER A 26 -3.48 3.70 0.67
N ILE A 27 -3.53 3.73 -0.67
CA ILE A 27 -4.12 4.86 -1.41
C ILE A 27 -5.62 5.01 -1.13
N GLN A 28 -6.35 3.91 -0.95
CA GLN A 28 -7.77 3.96 -0.63
C GLN A 28 -7.99 4.56 0.76
N LEU A 29 -7.19 4.17 1.76
CA LEU A 29 -7.25 4.73 3.11
C LEU A 29 -6.95 6.24 3.10
N LEU A 30 -5.90 6.65 2.38
CA LEU A 30 -5.52 8.05 2.25
C LEU A 30 -6.65 8.92 1.67
N LEU A 31 -7.30 8.44 0.60
CA LEU A 31 -8.40 9.18 -0.05
C LEU A 31 -9.65 9.24 0.83
N GLN A 32 -9.94 8.18 1.59
CA GLN A 32 -11.04 8.17 2.56
C GLN A 32 -10.82 9.20 3.68
N ASP A 33 -9.62 9.22 4.28
CA ASP A 33 -9.28 10.20 5.30
C ASP A 33 -9.31 11.63 4.76
N LEU A 34 -8.71 11.85 3.59
CA LEU A 34 -8.74 13.17 2.94
C LEU A 34 -10.18 13.67 2.74
N SER A 35 -11.07 12.82 2.21
CA SER A 35 -12.48 13.18 2.01
C SER A 35 -13.19 13.49 3.33
N ARG A 36 -12.93 12.70 4.38
CA ARG A 36 -13.55 12.85 5.69
C ARG A 36 -13.11 14.13 6.38
N PHE A 37 -11.80 14.41 6.42
CA PHE A 37 -11.24 15.62 7.00
C PHE A 37 -11.66 16.86 6.21
N TYR A 38 -11.63 16.80 4.89
CA TYR A 38 -12.07 17.91 4.04
C TYR A 38 -13.53 18.30 4.33
N ALA A 39 -14.45 17.33 4.33
CA ALA A 39 -15.86 17.60 4.61
C ALA A 39 -16.10 18.21 6.00
N ALA A 40 -15.37 17.74 7.03
CA ALA A 40 -15.46 18.30 8.37
C ALA A 40 -14.98 19.75 8.42
N VAL A 41 -13.80 20.03 7.89
CA VAL A 41 -13.23 21.39 7.86
C VAL A 41 -14.15 22.34 7.10
N THR A 42 -14.68 21.94 5.94
CA THR A 42 -15.60 22.78 5.15
C THR A 42 -16.96 23.00 5.82
N SER A 43 -17.34 22.15 6.78
CA SER A 43 -18.58 22.31 7.56
C SER A 43 -18.36 22.98 8.92
N GLY A 44 -17.17 23.54 9.16
CA GLY A 44 -16.82 24.20 10.43
C GLY A 44 -16.67 23.23 11.61
N LYS A 45 -16.55 21.92 11.33
CA LYS A 45 -16.36 20.88 12.34
C LYS A 45 -14.89 20.53 12.45
N HIS A 46 -14.48 20.18 13.67
CA HIS A 46 -13.17 19.59 13.92
C HIS A 46 -13.33 18.08 14.10
N LEU A 47 -12.54 17.28 13.37
CA LEU A 47 -12.46 15.85 13.61
C LEU A 47 -11.25 15.56 14.49
N PRO A 48 -11.38 14.69 15.51
CA PRO A 48 -10.22 14.22 16.25
C PRO A 48 -9.27 13.51 15.29
N VAL A 49 -8.00 13.93 15.31
CA VAL A 49 -6.94 13.24 14.57
C VAL A 49 -6.60 11.99 15.37
N VAL A 50 -6.90 10.82 14.81
CA VAL A 50 -6.35 9.56 15.29
C VAL A 50 -5.00 9.41 14.62
N GLU A 51 -3.92 9.43 15.40
CA GLU A 51 -2.59 9.21 14.85
C GLU A 51 -2.52 7.81 14.23
N ALA A 52 -2.06 7.75 12.97
CA ALA A 52 -1.77 6.49 12.34
C ALA A 52 -0.62 5.79 13.08
N PRO A 53 -0.62 4.45 13.16
CA PRO A 53 0.52 3.72 13.69
C PRO A 53 1.81 4.14 12.98
N SER A 54 2.88 4.31 13.75
CA SER A 54 4.17 4.69 13.19
C SER A 54 4.67 3.64 12.19
N TYR A 55 5.06 4.08 10.99
CA TYR A 55 5.69 3.17 10.02
C TYR A 55 7.00 2.59 10.56
N HIS A 56 7.71 3.31 11.44
CA HIS A 56 8.88 2.76 12.13
C HIS A 56 8.51 1.56 13.01
N ALA A 57 7.37 1.62 13.71
CA ALA A 57 6.91 0.49 14.51
C ALA A 57 6.59 -0.74 13.62
N PHE A 58 6.06 -0.52 12.41
CA PHE A 58 5.90 -1.59 11.43
C PHE A 58 7.24 -2.17 10.97
N VAL A 59 8.24 -1.33 10.67
CA VAL A 59 9.58 -1.79 10.29
C VAL A 59 10.24 -2.60 11.41
N ASP A 60 10.11 -2.16 12.66
CA ASP A 60 10.66 -2.88 13.81
C ASP A 60 9.94 -4.22 14.03
N PHE A 61 8.62 -4.24 13.86
CA PHE A 61 7.82 -5.46 13.84
C PHE A 61 8.27 -6.43 12.74
N GLU A 62 8.45 -5.95 11.51
CA GLU A 62 8.88 -6.77 10.36
C GLU A 62 10.28 -7.36 10.60
N ARG A 63 11.23 -6.55 11.08
CA ARG A 63 12.58 -7.00 11.44
C ARG A 63 12.54 -8.11 12.50
N HIS A 64 11.72 -7.94 13.53
CA HIS A 64 11.55 -8.95 14.56
C HIS A 64 10.91 -10.23 14.01
N LEU A 65 9.88 -10.10 13.18
CA LEU A 65 9.23 -11.24 12.53
C LEU A 65 10.21 -12.01 11.64
N VAL A 66 11.01 -11.32 10.85
CA VAL A 66 12.01 -11.95 9.96
C VAL A 66 13.12 -12.64 10.76
N SER A 67 13.53 -12.09 11.90
CA SER A 67 14.59 -12.68 12.73
C SER A 67 14.13 -13.89 13.54
N THR A 68 12.84 -13.99 13.85
CA THR A 68 12.26 -15.05 14.70
C THR A 68 11.48 -16.12 13.93
N ARG A 69 11.03 -15.84 12.70
CA ARG A 69 10.26 -16.80 11.92
C ARG A 69 11.06 -18.06 11.61
N ASP A 70 10.38 -19.21 11.63
CA ASP A 70 10.95 -20.42 11.07
C ASP A 70 11.16 -20.26 9.53
N LYS A 71 11.96 -21.16 8.96
CA LYS A 71 12.24 -21.16 7.52
C LYS A 71 11.18 -21.95 6.71
N ALA A 72 10.00 -22.26 7.25
CA ALA A 72 8.99 -23.06 6.55
C ALA A 72 8.50 -22.36 5.28
N ALA A 73 8.15 -21.08 5.36
CA ALA A 73 7.78 -20.29 4.19
C ALA A 73 8.91 -20.23 3.15
N HIS A 74 10.17 -20.05 3.60
CA HIS A 74 11.32 -20.07 2.70
C HIS A 74 11.47 -21.41 1.99
N ARG A 75 11.38 -22.54 2.71
CA ARG A 75 11.44 -23.89 2.12
C ARG A 75 10.30 -24.12 1.13
N PHE A 76 9.08 -23.74 1.50
CA PHE A 76 7.92 -23.84 0.62
C PHE A 76 8.17 -23.09 -0.69
N TRP A 77 8.50 -21.80 -0.63
CA TRP A 77 8.71 -21.00 -1.83
C TRP A 77 9.92 -21.46 -2.65
N SER A 78 11.01 -21.88 -2.00
CA SER A 78 12.19 -22.43 -2.70
C SER A 78 11.84 -23.68 -3.50
N ASN A 79 11.05 -24.58 -2.92
CA ASN A 79 10.59 -25.80 -3.59
C ASN A 79 9.55 -25.48 -4.68
N SER A 80 8.63 -24.55 -4.42
CA SER A 80 7.57 -24.17 -5.35
C SER A 80 8.09 -23.54 -6.64
N VAL A 81 9.22 -22.83 -6.59
CA VAL A 81 9.85 -22.25 -7.79
C VAL A 81 10.93 -23.15 -8.40
N GLN A 82 11.17 -24.35 -7.82
CA GLN A 82 12.20 -25.26 -8.30
C GLN A 82 11.85 -25.76 -9.70
N GLY A 83 12.77 -25.57 -10.65
CA GLY A 83 12.55 -25.92 -12.06
C GLY A 83 11.83 -24.86 -12.89
N TRP A 84 11.43 -23.72 -12.30
CA TRP A 84 10.93 -22.58 -13.06
C TRP A 84 12.08 -21.94 -13.86
N GLN A 85 11.92 -21.89 -15.18
CA GLN A 85 12.87 -21.25 -16.08
C GLN A 85 12.39 -19.83 -16.41
N SER A 86 13.24 -18.83 -16.19
CA SER A 86 12.95 -17.46 -16.59
C SER A 86 13.03 -17.31 -18.11
N GLY A 87 12.14 -16.50 -18.70
CA GLY A 87 12.03 -16.29 -20.14
C GLY A 87 10.76 -15.52 -20.53
N PRO A 88 10.58 -15.16 -21.82
CA PRO A 88 9.45 -14.33 -22.29
C PRO A 88 8.05 -14.93 -22.06
N HIS A 89 7.96 -16.21 -21.69
CA HIS A 89 6.71 -16.91 -21.34
C HIS A 89 6.65 -17.39 -19.89
N ALA A 90 7.49 -16.86 -19.01
CA ALA A 90 7.63 -17.38 -17.64
C ALA A 90 6.35 -17.25 -16.78
N LEU A 91 5.43 -16.34 -17.15
CA LEU A 91 4.10 -16.21 -16.53
C LEU A 91 3.11 -17.31 -16.97
N VAL A 92 3.34 -17.95 -18.13
CA VAL A 92 2.45 -19.00 -18.66
C VAL A 92 2.66 -20.34 -17.93
N ASN A 93 3.88 -20.56 -17.43
CA ASN A 93 4.27 -21.78 -16.71
C ASN A 93 4.46 -21.54 -15.21
N MET A 94 3.85 -20.50 -14.63
CA MET A 94 3.85 -20.37 -13.18
C MET A 94 3.16 -21.59 -12.57
N PRO A 95 3.78 -22.28 -11.59
CA PRO A 95 3.09 -23.32 -10.86
C PRO A 95 1.89 -22.68 -10.17
N VAL A 96 0.69 -22.95 -10.71
CA VAL A 96 -0.56 -22.55 -10.07
C VAL A 96 -0.58 -23.28 -8.74
N LEU A 97 -0.55 -22.51 -7.65
CA LEU A 97 -0.67 -23.04 -6.30
C LEU A 97 -1.99 -23.82 -6.23
N LYS A 98 -1.92 -25.16 -6.27
CA LYS A 98 -3.07 -26.00 -5.93
C LYS A 98 -3.22 -25.90 -4.41
N ALA A 99 -4.31 -25.25 -3.98
CA ALA A 99 -4.72 -25.15 -2.60
C ALA A 99 -5.01 -26.54 -2.00
#